data_AF-A0A5E6YK10-F1
#
_entry.id   AF-A0A5E6YK10-F1
#
_cell.length_a   1.000
_cell.length_b   1.000
_cell.length_c   1.000
_cell.angle_alpha   90.00
_cell.angle_beta   90.00
_cell.angle_gamma   90.00
#
_symmetry.space_group_name_H-M   'P 1'
#
loop_
_entity.id
_entity.type
_entity.pdbx_description
1 polymer ?
#
loop_
_entity_poly.entity_id
_entity_poly.type
_entity_poly.pdbx_seq_one_letter_code
_entity_poly.pdbx_strand_id
1 'polypeptide(L)'
;MPLRTLVLLCLASLLVACSSEPPKSAQPQVLTQPKTDAPADLGPLPSYQRELSGVLTGVPAGAEVELAMLIVDDRGRPQGLMASSKILGNSQALPFKLRFNPQAFPTGMRVELRGRASQSGQLILHLPSRIINQPTTQALGTLAFVKAP
;
A
#
# COMPACT_ATOMS: atom_id res chain seq x y z
N MET A 1 -36.11 16.14 39.65
CA MET A 1 -35.06 15.28 39.07
C MET A 1 -35.57 14.37 37.92
N PRO A 2 -36.33 14.84 36.89
CA PRO A 2 -36.69 13.98 35.74
C PRO A 2 -35.80 14.17 34.50
N LEU A 3 -34.98 15.22 34.46
CA LEU A 3 -34.19 15.59 33.27
C LEU A 3 -33.00 14.63 33.01
N ARG A 4 -32.42 14.07 34.09
CA ARG A 4 -31.29 13.13 34.02
C ARG A 4 -31.68 11.79 33.40
N THR A 5 -32.89 11.32 33.67
CA THR A 5 -33.43 10.06 33.13
C THR A 5 -33.73 10.18 31.63
N LEU A 6 -34.16 11.36 31.17
CA LEU A 6 -34.41 11.61 29.75
C LEU A 6 -33.11 11.59 28.92
N VAL A 7 -32.02 12.15 29.46
CA VAL A 7 -30.72 12.20 28.78
C VAL A 7 -30.10 10.81 28.62
N LEU A 8 -30.25 9.93 29.62
CA LEU A 8 -29.77 8.54 29.54
C LEU A 8 -30.54 7.71 28.50
N LEU A 9 -31.84 7.99 28.32
CA LEU A 9 -32.68 7.28 27.36
C LEU A 9 -32.38 7.69 25.91
N CYS A 10 -32.01 8.95 25.67
CA CYS A 10 -31.51 9.41 24.37
C CYS A 10 -30.12 8.82 24.02
N LEU A 11 -29.23 8.63 24.99
CA LEU A 11 -27.92 8.02 24.71
C LEU A 11 -28.05 6.54 24.32
N ALA A 12 -28.99 5.81 24.93
CA ALA A 12 -29.24 4.40 24.60
C ALA A 12 -29.84 4.22 23.20
N SER A 13 -30.67 5.16 22.71
CA SER A 13 -31.23 5.08 21.36
C SER A 13 -30.21 5.38 20.25
N LEU A 14 -29.20 6.23 20.51
CA LEU A 14 -28.11 6.51 19.58
C LEU A 14 -27.18 5.29 19.36
N LEU A 15 -27.06 4.40 20.35
CA LEU A 15 -26.22 3.19 20.27
C LEU A 15 -26.83 2.07 19.43
N VAL A 16 -28.16 2.01 19.30
CA VAL A 16 -28.86 0.95 18.53
C VAL A 16 -28.83 1.22 17.02
N ALA A 17 -28.58 2.47 16.58
CA ALA A 17 -28.53 2.81 15.16
C ALA A 17 -27.20 2.45 14.45
N CYS A 18 -26.20 1.91 15.17
CA CYS A 18 -24.91 1.50 14.60
C CYS A 18 -24.79 -0.03 14.38
N SER A 19 -25.88 -0.80 14.48
CA SER A 19 -25.87 -2.24 14.23
C SER A 19 -26.62 -2.63 12.95
N SER A 20 -26.06 -2.24 11.79
CA SER A 20 -26.35 -2.82 10.48
C SER A 20 -25.04 -3.44 9.96
N GLU A 21 -24.90 -4.69 9.52
CA GLU A 21 -25.81 -5.62 8.84
C GLU A 21 -25.19 -7.05 8.90
N PRO A 22 -25.96 -8.16 8.86
CA PRO A 22 -25.38 -9.51 8.77
C PRO A 22 -24.85 -9.82 7.36
N PRO A 23 -23.70 -10.51 7.21
CA PRO A 23 -23.14 -10.79 5.90
C PRO A 23 -23.99 -11.79 5.12
N LYS A 24 -24.26 -11.43 3.86
CA LYS A 24 -24.90 -12.27 2.85
C LYS A 24 -24.08 -13.54 2.60
N SER A 25 -24.79 -14.66 2.51
CA SER A 25 -24.34 -16.04 2.32
C SER A 25 -23.08 -16.23 1.47
N ALA A 26 -22.20 -17.10 1.99
CA ALA A 26 -21.07 -17.68 1.30
C ALA A 26 -21.50 -18.43 0.02
N GLN A 27 -20.94 -18.01 -1.13
CA GLN A 27 -20.78 -18.89 -2.28
C GLN A 27 -19.40 -19.57 -2.20
N PRO A 28 -19.28 -20.86 -2.55
CA PRO A 28 -18.00 -21.53 -2.60
C PRO A 28 -17.14 -20.89 -3.70
N GLN A 29 -16.11 -20.15 -3.29
CA GLN A 29 -15.09 -19.69 -4.22
C GLN A 29 -14.25 -20.90 -4.62
N VAL A 30 -14.43 -21.31 -5.87
CA VAL A 30 -13.55 -22.24 -6.57
C VAL A 30 -12.12 -21.72 -6.40
N LEU A 31 -11.28 -22.54 -5.75
CA LEU A 31 -9.85 -22.31 -5.59
C LEU A 31 -9.22 -22.11 -6.97
N THR A 32 -9.13 -20.86 -7.39
CA THR A 32 -8.36 -20.48 -8.56
C THR A 32 -6.90 -20.57 -8.14
N GLN A 33 -6.18 -21.48 -8.80
CA GLN A 33 -4.75 -21.70 -8.63
C GLN A 33 -4.00 -20.35 -8.56
N PRO A 34 -3.02 -20.19 -7.65
CA PRO A 34 -2.29 -18.94 -7.52
C PRO A 34 -1.58 -18.67 -8.84
N LYS A 35 -2.08 -17.69 -9.59
CA LYS A 35 -1.35 -17.10 -10.69
C LYS A 35 -0.10 -16.50 -10.06
N THR A 36 1.06 -16.97 -10.51
CA THR A 36 2.33 -16.31 -10.26
C THR A 36 2.22 -14.89 -10.81
N ASP A 37 1.98 -13.91 -9.94
CA ASP A 37 1.98 -12.51 -10.32
C ASP A 37 3.44 -12.09 -10.58
N ALA A 38 3.89 -12.34 -11.80
CA ALA A 38 4.87 -11.47 -12.44
C ALA A 38 4.42 -10.01 -12.27
N PRO A 39 5.32 -9.01 -12.33
CA PRO A 39 4.93 -7.61 -12.23
C PRO A 39 3.81 -7.40 -13.24
N ALA A 40 2.68 -6.82 -12.81
CA ALA A 40 1.54 -6.61 -13.66
C ALA A 40 2.03 -6.10 -15.03
N ASP A 41 1.64 -6.76 -16.11
CA ASP A 41 2.04 -6.31 -17.43
C ASP A 41 1.33 -4.99 -17.71
N LEU A 42 2.01 -3.89 -17.39
CA LEU A 42 1.49 -2.54 -17.55
C LEU A 42 1.51 -2.11 -19.03
N GLY A 43 1.89 -2.99 -19.97
CA GLY A 43 2.04 -2.68 -21.38
C GLY A 43 3.23 -1.75 -21.66
N PRO A 44 3.29 -1.09 -22.83
CA PRO A 44 4.34 -0.11 -23.12
C PRO A 44 4.24 1.11 -22.18
N LEU A 45 5.37 1.71 -21.82
CA LEU A 45 5.40 2.92 -20.99
C LEU A 45 4.88 4.12 -21.80
N PRO A 46 3.79 4.80 -21.36
CA PRO A 46 3.30 5.99 -22.05
C PRO A 46 4.32 7.12 -21.98
N SER A 47 4.43 7.93 -23.04
CA SER A 47 5.42 9.03 -23.16
C SER A 47 5.31 10.09 -22.06
N TYR A 48 4.11 10.28 -21.50
CA TYR A 48 3.81 11.22 -20.42
C TYR A 48 4.03 10.63 -19.02
N GLN A 49 4.41 9.35 -18.89
CA GLN A 49 4.68 8.69 -17.61
C GLN A 49 6.17 8.37 -17.45
N ARG A 50 6.59 8.16 -16.22
CA ARG A 50 7.91 7.61 -15.86
C ARG A 50 7.73 6.40 -14.98
N GLU A 51 8.77 5.58 -14.87
CA GLU A 51 8.70 4.29 -14.17
C GLU A 51 9.87 4.13 -13.20
N LEU A 52 9.57 3.76 -11.96
CA LEU A 52 10.55 3.14 -11.07
C LEU A 52 10.48 1.63 -11.26
N SER A 53 11.63 0.97 -11.40
CA SER A 53 11.68 -0.49 -11.48
C SER A 53 12.78 -1.06 -10.58
N GLY A 54 12.66 -2.33 -10.23
CA GLY A 54 13.66 -3.01 -9.41
C GLY A 54 13.19 -4.39 -9.00
N VAL A 55 13.87 -4.96 -8.00
CA VAL A 55 13.59 -6.29 -7.46
C VAL A 55 13.52 -6.22 -5.94
N LEU A 56 12.42 -6.67 -5.35
CA LEU A 56 12.27 -6.78 -3.90
C LEU A 56 12.75 -8.15 -3.43
N THR A 57 13.42 -8.20 -2.29
CA THR A 57 13.90 -9.46 -1.68
C THR A 57 13.49 -9.55 -0.21
N GLY A 58 13.40 -10.79 0.31
CA GLY A 58 13.09 -11.06 1.72
C GLY A 58 11.59 -11.13 2.04
N VAL A 59 10.73 -11.12 1.03
CA VAL A 59 9.27 -11.21 1.21
C VAL A 59 8.83 -12.67 1.19
N PRO A 60 8.21 -13.20 2.27
CA PRO A 60 7.74 -14.58 2.31
C PRO A 60 6.50 -14.79 1.44
N ALA A 61 6.25 -16.05 1.07
CA ALA A 61 5.05 -16.46 0.34
C ALA A 61 3.77 -16.10 1.11
N GLY A 62 2.77 -15.57 0.41
CA GLY A 62 1.49 -15.18 0.98
C GLY A 62 1.49 -13.85 1.74
N ALA A 63 2.62 -13.13 1.79
CA ALA A 63 2.65 -11.76 2.29
C ALA A 63 2.15 -10.78 1.21
N GLU A 64 1.30 -9.84 1.59
CA GLU A 64 0.84 -8.76 0.74
C GLU A 64 1.81 -7.59 0.82
N VAL A 65 2.52 -7.31 -0.27
CA VAL A 65 3.42 -6.15 -0.38
C VAL A 65 2.67 -4.96 -0.94
N GLU A 66 2.78 -3.83 -0.28
CA GLU A 66 2.36 -2.53 -0.80
C GLU A 66 3.58 -1.62 -0.94
N LEU A 67 3.84 -1.16 -2.17
CA LEU A 67 4.84 -0.14 -2.49
C LEU A 67 4.14 1.18 -2.75
N ALA A 68 4.72 2.28 -2.28
CA ALA A 68 4.20 3.62 -2.49
C ALA A 68 5.34 4.63 -2.73
N MET A 69 5.16 5.45 -3.75
CA MET A 69 5.95 6.66 -3.98
C MET A 69 5.20 7.83 -3.32
N LEU A 70 5.79 8.39 -2.28
CA LEU A 70 5.16 9.36 -1.40
C LEU A 70 5.92 10.69 -1.47
N ILE A 71 5.16 11.78 -1.48
CA ILE A 71 5.68 13.10 -1.15
C ILE A 71 5.74 13.17 0.38
N VAL A 72 6.87 13.58 0.94
CA VAL A 72 7.10 13.68 2.38
C VAL A 72 7.63 15.05 2.77
N ASP A 73 7.30 15.49 3.99
CA ASP A 73 7.91 16.67 4.59
C ASP A 73 9.31 16.38 5.17
N ASP A 74 9.95 17.39 5.75
CA ASP A 74 11.28 17.29 6.36
C ASP A 74 11.34 16.34 7.56
N ARG A 75 10.20 16.05 8.19
CA ARG A 75 10.06 15.08 9.28
C ARG A 75 9.76 13.67 8.78
N GLY A 76 9.74 13.47 7.46
CA GLY A 76 9.41 12.20 6.82
C GLY A 76 7.94 11.81 6.96
N ARG A 77 7.03 12.77 7.20
CA ARG A 77 5.59 12.48 7.26
C ARG A 77 5.01 12.52 5.84
N PRO A 78 4.20 11.53 5.44
CA PRO A 78 3.53 11.54 4.15
C PRO A 78 2.61 12.76 4.00
N GLN A 79 2.75 13.47 2.89
CA GLN A 79 1.95 14.64 2.51
C GLN A 79 1.13 14.37 1.24
N GLY A 80 1.54 13.38 0.43
CA GLY A 80 0.80 12.98 -0.77
C GLY A 80 1.28 11.64 -1.33
N LEU A 81 0.43 11.00 -2.12
CA LEU A 81 0.71 9.76 -2.84
C LEU A 81 0.88 10.06 -4.33
N MET A 82 2.01 9.69 -4.91
CA MET A 82 2.27 9.84 -6.35
C MET A 82 1.90 8.59 -7.14
N ALA A 83 2.22 7.42 -6.59
CA ALA A 83 1.95 6.13 -7.20
C ALA A 83 1.99 5.02 -6.15
N SER A 84 1.24 3.94 -6.37
CA SER A 84 1.30 2.74 -5.54
C SER A 84 1.12 1.46 -6.36
N SER A 85 1.58 0.35 -5.81
CA SER A 85 1.38 -0.98 -6.37
C SER A 85 1.23 -2.01 -5.25
N LYS A 86 0.44 -3.05 -5.50
CA LYS A 86 0.34 -4.23 -4.64
C LYS A 86 0.94 -5.44 -5.34
N ILE A 87 1.68 -6.26 -4.60
CA ILE A 87 2.37 -7.45 -5.11
C ILE A 87 2.20 -8.58 -4.09
N LEU A 88 1.83 -9.77 -4.54
CA LEU A 88 1.77 -10.94 -3.68
C LEU A 88 3.16 -11.57 -3.54
N GLY A 89 3.60 -11.78 -2.30
CA GLY A 89 4.85 -12.45 -1.98
C GLY A 89 4.80 -13.93 -2.34
N ASN A 90 5.91 -14.46 -2.85
CA ASN A 90 6.06 -15.85 -3.28
C ASN A 90 7.36 -16.50 -2.79
N SER A 91 8.03 -15.92 -1.79
CA SER A 91 9.36 -16.33 -1.29
C SER A 91 10.50 -16.26 -2.33
N GLN A 92 10.28 -15.63 -3.48
CA GLN A 92 11.30 -15.40 -4.50
C GLN A 92 11.64 -13.91 -4.62
N ALA A 93 12.61 -13.59 -5.47
CA ALA A 93 12.87 -12.23 -5.88
C ALA A 93 11.65 -11.66 -6.63
N LEU A 94 11.09 -10.55 -6.14
CA LEU A 94 9.86 -9.96 -6.66
C LEU A 94 10.19 -8.71 -7.50
N PRO A 95 10.26 -8.82 -8.84
CA PRO A 95 10.37 -7.63 -9.68
C PRO A 95 9.16 -6.71 -9.48
N PHE A 96 9.39 -5.41 -9.55
CA PHE A 96 8.33 -4.40 -9.49
C PHE A 96 8.50 -3.34 -10.57
N LYS A 97 7.38 -2.73 -10.94
CA LYS A 97 7.29 -1.53 -11.76
C LYS A 97 6.28 -0.59 -11.12
N LEU A 98 6.64 0.67 -10.96
CA LEU A 98 5.79 1.71 -10.39
C LEU A 98 5.80 2.92 -11.32
N ARG A 99 4.70 3.12 -12.03
CA ARG A 99 4.55 4.25 -12.95
C ARG A 99 3.98 5.46 -12.26
N PHE A 100 4.48 6.64 -12.62
CA PHE A 100 4.07 7.91 -12.03
C PHE A 100 4.05 9.04 -13.07
N ASN A 101 3.26 10.07 -12.80
CA ASN A 101 3.26 11.31 -13.58
C ASN A 101 4.45 12.19 -13.14
N PRO A 102 5.46 12.43 -14.00
CA PRO A 102 6.60 13.27 -13.65
C PRO A 102 6.22 14.74 -13.41
N GLN A 103 5.10 15.22 -13.96
CA GLN A 103 4.64 16.60 -13.76
C GLN A 103 4.09 16.85 -12.35
N ALA A 104 3.70 15.78 -11.63
CA ALA A 104 3.24 15.86 -10.24
C ALA A 104 4.40 15.84 -9.23
N PHE A 105 5.65 15.80 -9.69
CA PHE A 105 6.81 15.77 -8.82
C PHE A 105 7.00 17.14 -8.14
N PRO A 106 7.09 17.18 -6.80
CA PRO A 106 7.05 18.44 -6.07
C PRO A 106 8.35 19.25 -6.21
N THR A 107 8.22 20.56 -6.07
CA THR A 107 9.35 21.45 -5.82
C THR A 107 9.43 21.74 -4.32
N GLY A 108 10.63 21.68 -3.74
CA GLY A 108 10.83 21.99 -2.31
C GLY A 108 10.34 20.92 -1.32
N MET A 109 9.87 19.76 -1.78
CA MET A 109 9.55 18.61 -0.93
C MET A 109 10.32 17.37 -1.39
N ARG A 110 10.46 16.39 -0.49
CA ARG A 110 11.17 15.15 -0.78
C ARG A 110 10.18 14.10 -1.28
N VAL A 111 10.64 13.26 -2.20
CA VAL A 111 9.90 12.08 -2.64
C VAL A 111 10.62 10.84 -2.17
N GLU A 112 9.88 9.89 -1.59
CA GLU A 112 10.40 8.63 -1.10
C GLU A 112 9.62 7.45 -1.66
N LEU A 113 10.32 6.38 -2.04
CA LEU A 113 9.75 5.05 -2.18
C LEU A 113 9.72 4.39 -0.80
N ARG A 114 8.53 3.96 -0.38
CA ARG A 114 8.30 3.18 0.82
C ARG A 114 7.60 1.88 0.46
N GLY A 115 7.77 0.88 1.32
CA GLY A 115 7.17 -0.42 1.15
C GLY A 115 6.81 -1.04 2.48
N ARG A 116 5.72 -1.78 2.52
CA ARG A 116 5.32 -2.61 3.65
C ARG A 116 4.88 -3.98 3.17
N ALA A 117 5.14 -5.02 3.95
CA ALA A 117 4.59 -6.34 3.72
C ALA A 117 3.78 -6.79 4.93
N SER A 118 2.56 -7.25 4.68
CA SER A 118 1.65 -7.72 5.72
C SER A 118 1.29 -9.18 5.47
N GLN A 119 1.06 -9.95 6.53
CA GLN A 119 0.56 -11.31 6.46
C GLN A 119 -0.58 -11.46 7.46
N SER A 120 -1.74 -11.95 6.99
CA SER A 120 -2.93 -12.08 7.83
C SER A 120 -3.31 -10.78 8.56
N GLY A 121 -3.16 -9.63 7.90
CA GLY A 121 -3.44 -8.31 8.45
C GLY A 121 -2.36 -7.74 9.38
N GLN A 122 -1.31 -8.50 9.71
CA GLN A 122 -0.20 -8.04 10.54
C GLN A 122 0.95 -7.54 9.68
N LEU A 123 1.46 -6.34 9.99
CA LEU A 123 2.70 -5.83 9.39
C LEU A 123 3.89 -6.67 9.85
N ILE A 124 4.58 -7.32 8.92
CA ILE A 124 5.72 -8.20 9.22
C ILE A 124 7.06 -7.63 8.74
N LEU A 125 7.04 -6.85 7.66
CA LEU A 125 8.25 -6.27 7.07
C LEU A 125 8.01 -4.83 6.61
N HIS A 126 9.09 -4.05 6.55
CA HIS A 126 9.11 -2.76 5.87
C HIS A 126 10.32 -2.65 4.94
N LEU A 127 10.18 -1.81 3.91
CA LEU A 127 11.31 -1.39 3.08
C LEU A 127 11.95 -0.16 3.72
N PRO A 128 13.28 -0.10 3.90
CA PRO A 128 13.95 1.14 4.27
C PRO A 128 13.65 2.26 3.26
N SER A 129 13.26 3.44 3.73
CA SER A 129 12.89 4.55 2.85
C SER A 129 13.98 4.86 1.83
N ARG A 130 13.60 4.95 0.55
CA ARG A 130 14.53 5.30 -0.54
C ARG A 130 14.14 6.64 -1.15
N ILE A 131 15.03 7.63 -1.05
CA ILE A 131 14.80 8.95 -1.66
C ILE A 131 14.85 8.82 -3.19
N ILE A 132 13.90 9.48 -3.86
CA ILE A 132 13.83 9.59 -5.32
C ILE A 132 14.11 11.05 -5.67
N ASN A 133 15.27 11.31 -6.27
CA ASN A 133 15.75 12.68 -6.50
C ASN A 133 15.24 13.31 -7.80
N GLN A 134 14.85 12.48 -8.78
CA GLN A 134 14.51 12.96 -10.12
C GLN A 134 13.21 12.33 -10.62
N PRO A 135 12.36 13.11 -11.33
CA PRO A 135 11.14 12.61 -11.96
C PRO A 135 11.43 11.90 -13.29
N THR A 136 12.35 10.94 -13.29
CA THR A 136 12.79 10.21 -14.48
C THR A 136 12.55 8.72 -14.34
N THR A 137 12.54 8.00 -15.46
CA THR A 137 12.54 6.54 -15.43
C THR A 137 13.87 6.05 -14.86
N GLN A 138 13.83 5.19 -13.85
CA GLN A 138 15.02 4.72 -13.16
C GLN A 138 14.87 3.30 -12.62
N ALA A 139 15.94 2.52 -12.76
CA ALA A 139 16.08 1.21 -12.15
C ALA A 139 16.76 1.37 -10.78
N LEU A 140 16.10 0.90 -9.73
CA LEU A 140 16.55 0.98 -8.33
C LEU A 140 17.38 -0.22 -7.89
N GLY A 141 17.50 -1.24 -8.75
CA GLY A 141 18.21 -2.48 -8.43
C GLY A 141 17.46 -3.33 -7.42
N THR A 142 18.22 -4.05 -6.58
CA THR A 142 17.68 -4.93 -5.55
C THR A 142 17.43 -4.16 -4.26
N LEU A 143 16.22 -4.30 -3.72
CA LEU A 143 15.75 -3.64 -2.51
C LEU A 143 15.30 -4.70 -1.48
N ALA A 144 15.97 -4.77 -0.35
CA ALA A 144 15.66 -5.74 0.69
C ALA A 144 14.63 -5.21 1.69
N PHE A 145 13.57 -5.98 1.91
CA PHE A 145 12.70 -5.79 3.05
C PHE A 145 13.41 -6.22 4.33
N VAL A 146 13.14 -5.50 5.43
CA VAL A 146 13.64 -5.80 6.77
C VAL A 146 12.47 -5.98 7.72
N LYS A 147 12.72 -6.60 8.88
CA LYS A 147 11.68 -6.86 9.89
C LYS A 147 11.02 -5.55 10.33
N ALA A 148 9.70 -5.56 10.43
CA ALA A 148 8.95 -4.46 11.03
C ALA A 148 9.36 -4.26 12.50
N PRO A 149 9.45 -3.01 12.99
CA PRO A 149 9.76 -2.71 14.38
C PRO A 149 8.67 -3.19 15.35
#